data_AF-X1R9E4-F1
#
_entry.id   AF-X1R9E4-F1
#
_cell.length_a   1.000
_cell.length_b   1.000
_cell.length_c   1.000
_cell.angle_alpha   90.00
_cell.angle_beta   90.00
_cell.angle_gamma   90.00
#
_symmetry.space_group_name_H-M   'P 1'
#
loop_
_entity.id
_entity.type
_entity.pdbx_description
1 polymer ?
#
loop_
_entity_poly.entity_id
_entity_poly.type
_entity_poly.pdbx_seq_one_letter_code
_entity_poly.pdbx_strand_id
1 'polypeptide(L)'
;MAEELGKGKADALAKYVGQTSLQKVELQDIIETLWPEAPPVEKTKAIMLCATYGLNPLNKHIFLIPFNKGEPDETWALVMSIHCKRLLASRRGPFSYVDNTPRIMTDDEQLTVFGEVFNDRLYVITKLRDPKTGAESVGYGFWLHKDRPKGENKGNTRFNMAAVRSESQAIDRIRPGEMPMGIEGVEASAIEAEYSITKTEVGEKVGRADGETEGGGEGCRDNFINNERQLNPKNRSVRPRPANH
;
A
#
# COMPACT_ATOMS: atom_id res chain seq x y z
N MET A 1 22.83 -14.99 10.35
CA MET A 1 22.62 -15.16 8.89
C MET A 1 21.59 -14.19 8.33
N ALA A 2 20.26 -14.43 8.40
CA ALA A 2 19.27 -13.51 7.79
C ALA A 2 19.25 -12.09 8.43
N GLU A 3 19.28 -11.99 9.76
CA GLU A 3 19.38 -10.71 10.47
C GLU A 3 20.70 -9.96 10.18
N GLU A 4 21.81 -10.67 9.98
CA GLU A 4 23.11 -10.07 9.67
C GLU A 4 23.17 -9.57 8.22
N LEU A 5 22.57 -10.31 7.28
CA LEU A 5 22.37 -9.87 5.90
C LEU A 5 21.45 -8.65 5.82
N GLY A 6 20.37 -8.63 6.61
CA GLY A 6 19.48 -7.47 6.73
C GLY A 6 20.21 -6.22 7.26
N LYS A 7 21.06 -6.40 8.29
CA LYS A 7 21.84 -5.31 8.88
C LYS A 7 22.89 -4.75 7.91
N GLY A 8 23.62 -5.62 7.20
CA GLY A 8 24.61 -5.18 6.20
C GLY A 8 23.97 -4.42 5.02
N LYS A 9 22.78 -4.84 4.56
CA LYS A 9 22.01 -4.10 3.55
C LYS A 9 21.53 -2.74 4.07
N ALA A 10 21.03 -2.68 5.31
CA ALA A 10 20.55 -1.45 5.90
C ALA A 10 21.68 -0.41 6.02
N ASP A 11 22.87 -0.83 6.45
CA ASP A 11 24.05 0.05 6.57
C ASP A 11 24.51 0.57 5.20
N ALA A 12 24.52 -0.29 4.17
CA ALA A 12 24.91 0.10 2.81
C ALA A 12 23.94 1.12 2.18
N LEU A 13 22.66 1.02 2.52
CA LEU A 13 21.58 1.84 1.93
C LEU A 13 21.25 3.10 2.75
N ALA A 14 21.79 3.24 3.97
CA ALA A 14 21.51 4.35 4.87
C ALA A 14 21.74 5.73 4.22
N LYS A 15 22.76 5.85 3.35
CA LYS A 15 23.09 7.08 2.61
C LYS A 15 21.98 7.58 1.67
N TYR A 16 21.04 6.72 1.29
CA TYR A 16 19.94 7.03 0.38
C TYR A 16 18.60 7.27 1.11
N VAL A 17 18.56 7.09 2.43
CA VAL A 17 17.34 7.30 3.23
C VAL A 17 16.98 8.78 3.23
N GLY A 18 15.70 9.08 3.01
CA GLY A 18 15.18 10.45 2.97
C GLY A 18 15.39 11.20 1.65
N GLN A 19 16.10 10.60 0.68
CA GLN A 19 16.24 11.19 -0.64
C GLN A 19 14.94 11.05 -1.45
N THR A 20 14.43 12.18 -1.95
CA THR A 20 13.20 12.28 -2.74
C THR A 20 13.43 12.07 -4.23
N SER A 21 14.64 12.34 -4.72
CA SER A 21 15.06 12.16 -6.12
C SER A 21 16.37 11.39 -6.15
N LEU A 22 16.37 10.25 -6.84
CA LEU A 22 17.53 9.37 -6.99
C LEU A 22 17.98 9.39 -8.45
N GLN A 23 19.28 9.53 -8.67
CA GLN A 23 19.90 9.38 -9.97
C GLN A 23 19.95 7.91 -10.38
N LYS A 24 20.12 7.65 -11.68
CA LYS A 24 20.15 6.28 -12.23
C LYS A 24 21.23 5.40 -11.57
N VAL A 25 22.39 5.98 -11.25
CA VAL A 25 23.50 5.26 -10.59
C VAL A 25 23.13 4.88 -9.16
N GLU A 26 22.48 5.78 -8.42
CA GLU A 26 22.01 5.53 -7.05
C GLU A 26 20.90 4.47 -7.04
N LEU A 27 19.97 4.53 -8.00
CA LEU A 27 18.94 3.51 -8.18
C LEU A 27 19.52 2.14 -8.50
N GLN A 28 20.58 2.08 -9.30
CA GLN A 28 21.28 0.84 -9.61
C GLN A 28 21.89 0.23 -8.34
N ASP A 29 22.62 1.02 -7.56
CA ASP A 29 23.21 0.59 -6.28
C ASP A 29 22.14 0.07 -5.30
N ILE A 30 21.03 0.78 -5.19
CA ILE A 30 19.89 0.37 -4.35
C ILE A 30 19.28 -0.95 -4.82
N ILE A 31 18.96 -1.07 -6.11
CA ILE A 31 18.26 -2.24 -6.65
C ILE A 31 19.15 -3.50 -6.61
N GLU A 32 20.44 -3.36 -6.91
CA GLU A 32 21.41 -4.45 -6.81
C GLU A 32 21.60 -4.91 -5.36
N THR A 33 21.57 -3.99 -4.40
CA THR A 33 21.69 -4.31 -2.97
C THR A 33 20.43 -4.95 -2.41
N LEU A 34 19.24 -4.46 -2.78
CA LEU A 34 17.97 -5.00 -2.30
C LEU A 34 17.71 -6.40 -2.85
N TRP A 35 17.89 -6.58 -4.17
CA TRP A 35 17.56 -7.82 -4.90
C TRP A 35 18.77 -8.36 -5.69
N PRO A 36 19.85 -8.80 -5.02
CA PRO A 36 21.06 -9.26 -5.70
C PRO A 36 20.81 -10.48 -6.59
N GLU A 37 19.88 -11.35 -6.22
CA GLU A 37 19.51 -12.56 -6.96
C GLU A 37 18.64 -12.29 -8.20
N ALA A 38 18.05 -11.10 -8.33
CA ALA A 38 17.14 -10.82 -9.44
C ALA A 38 17.88 -10.76 -10.79
N PRO A 39 17.25 -11.24 -11.89
CA PRO A 39 17.82 -11.17 -13.23
C PRO A 39 18.16 -9.73 -13.65
N PRO A 40 19.25 -9.51 -14.42
CA PRO A 40 19.64 -8.18 -14.89
C PRO A 40 18.53 -7.44 -15.64
N VAL A 41 17.70 -8.18 -16.39
CA VAL A 41 16.57 -7.61 -17.15
C VAL A 41 15.53 -7.01 -16.22
N GLU A 42 15.14 -7.70 -15.14
CA GLU A 42 14.15 -7.21 -14.18
C GLU A 42 14.69 -6.05 -13.34
N LYS A 43 15.97 -6.10 -12.95
CA LYS A 43 16.66 -4.97 -12.32
C LYS A 43 16.66 -3.74 -13.22
N THR A 44 16.95 -3.90 -14.51
CA THR A 44 16.96 -2.79 -15.48
C THR A 44 15.57 -2.18 -15.64
N LYS A 45 14.51 -3.01 -15.76
CA LYS A 45 13.12 -2.54 -15.80
C LYS A 45 12.76 -1.75 -14.54
N ALA A 46 13.14 -2.25 -13.37
CA ALA A 46 12.92 -1.57 -12.09
C ALA A 46 13.63 -0.20 -12.02
N ILE A 47 14.91 -0.12 -12.43
CA ILE A 47 15.67 1.12 -12.48
C ILE A 47 14.99 2.13 -13.42
N MET A 48 14.60 1.69 -14.61
CA MET A 48 13.93 2.55 -15.60
C MET A 48 12.60 3.07 -15.08
N LEU A 49 11.80 2.22 -14.46
CA LEU A 49 10.53 2.61 -13.84
C LEU A 49 10.75 3.65 -12.74
N CYS A 50 11.70 3.41 -11.84
CA CYS A 50 12.03 4.33 -10.76
C CYS A 50 12.52 5.69 -11.27
N ALA A 51 13.40 5.70 -12.25
CA ALA A 51 13.92 6.94 -12.84
C ALA A 51 12.82 7.72 -13.58
N THR A 52 11.97 7.03 -14.34
CA THR A 52 10.90 7.68 -15.14
C THR A 52 9.84 8.33 -14.27
N TYR A 53 9.48 7.69 -13.14
CA TYR A 53 8.35 8.11 -12.31
C TYR A 53 8.78 8.73 -10.96
N GLY A 54 10.08 8.93 -10.74
CA GLY A 54 10.62 9.45 -9.49
C GLY A 54 10.20 8.60 -8.28
N LEU A 55 10.43 7.29 -8.37
CA LEU A 55 10.11 6.32 -7.31
C LEU A 55 11.36 5.92 -6.54
N ASN A 56 11.20 5.76 -5.23
CA ASN A 56 12.25 5.28 -4.35
C ASN A 56 11.94 3.83 -3.89
N PRO A 57 12.76 2.83 -4.26
CA PRO A 57 12.58 1.44 -3.83
C PRO A 57 12.58 1.27 -2.29
N LEU A 58 13.32 2.11 -1.56
CA LEU A 58 13.40 2.08 -0.09
C LEU A 58 12.09 2.52 0.59
N ASN A 59 11.20 3.18 -0.14
CA ASN A 59 9.88 3.60 0.34
C ASN A 59 8.78 2.60 -0.02
N LYS A 60 9.11 1.32 -0.29
CA LYS A 60 8.15 0.27 -0.67
C LYS A 60 7.35 0.62 -1.93
N HIS A 61 7.92 1.38 -2.86
CA HIS A 61 7.23 1.77 -4.09
C HIS A 61 7.17 0.64 -5.12
N ILE A 62 8.25 -0.15 -5.21
CA ILE A 62 8.42 -1.23 -6.16
C ILE A 62 9.00 -2.45 -5.46
N PHE A 63 8.77 -3.63 -6.05
CA PHE A 63 9.28 -4.89 -5.55
C PHE A 63 9.64 -5.81 -6.72
N LEU A 64 10.74 -6.54 -6.56
CA LEU A 64 11.08 -7.68 -7.40
C LEU A 64 10.79 -8.95 -6.60
N ILE A 65 9.87 -9.77 -7.10
CA ILE A 65 9.38 -10.96 -6.41
C ILE A 65 9.70 -12.20 -7.26
N PRO A 66 10.43 -13.18 -6.72
CA PRO A 66 10.56 -14.49 -7.35
C PRO A 66 9.29 -15.32 -7.12
N PHE A 67 8.80 -15.93 -8.19
CA PHE A 67 7.82 -17.00 -8.21
C PHE A 67 8.55 -18.32 -8.46
N ASN A 68 8.09 -19.40 -7.82
CA ASN A 68 8.68 -20.74 -7.93
C ASN A 68 10.17 -20.75 -7.58
N LYS A 69 10.56 -20.04 -6.52
CA LYS A 69 11.96 -19.91 -6.09
C LYS A 69 12.59 -21.29 -5.87
N GLY A 70 13.69 -21.57 -6.56
CA GLY A 70 14.38 -22.86 -6.48
C GLY A 70 13.80 -23.98 -7.35
N GLU A 71 12.78 -23.69 -8.17
CA GLU A 71 12.26 -24.59 -9.20
C GLU A 71 12.85 -24.23 -10.58
N PRO A 72 12.84 -25.15 -11.57
CA PRO A 72 13.43 -24.91 -12.90
C PRO A 72 12.79 -23.74 -13.67
N ASP A 73 11.56 -23.37 -13.30
CA ASP A 73 10.73 -22.32 -13.89
C ASP A 73 10.64 -21.08 -12.98
N GLU A 74 11.68 -20.81 -12.17
CA GLU A 74 11.76 -19.59 -11.37
C GLU A 74 11.58 -18.35 -12.27
N THR A 75 10.54 -17.58 -11.99
CA THR A 75 10.21 -16.37 -12.73
C THR A 75 10.20 -15.18 -11.79
N TRP A 76 10.74 -14.05 -12.25
CA TRP A 76 10.75 -12.82 -11.47
C TRP A 76 9.71 -11.85 -12.01
N ALA A 77 8.93 -11.24 -11.11
CA ALA A 77 7.98 -10.20 -11.47
C ALA A 77 8.35 -8.88 -10.80
N LEU A 78 8.28 -7.81 -11.58
CA LEU A 78 8.27 -6.44 -11.10
C LEU A 78 6.83 -6.05 -10.73
N VAL A 79 6.65 -5.64 -9.48
CA VAL A 79 5.35 -5.30 -8.91
C VAL A 79 5.42 -3.94 -8.23
N MET A 80 4.35 -3.15 -8.33
CA MET A 80 4.24 -1.84 -7.68
C MET A 80 3.33 -1.92 -6.46
N SER A 81 3.60 -1.12 -5.42
CA SER A 81 2.62 -1.00 -4.34
C SER A 81 1.39 -0.20 -4.78
N ILE A 82 0.23 -0.50 -4.19
CA ILE A 82 -0.98 0.33 -4.36
C ILE A 82 -0.74 1.77 -3.86
N HIS A 83 0.05 1.92 -2.80
CA HIS A 83 0.48 3.21 -2.27
C HIS A 83 1.26 4.01 -3.32
N CYS A 84 2.16 3.35 -4.06
CA CYS A 84 2.86 3.94 -5.18
C CYS A 84 1.90 4.36 -6.30
N LYS A 85 0.91 3.53 -6.66
CA LYS A 85 -0.10 3.90 -7.65
C LYS A 85 -0.92 5.12 -7.21
N ARG A 86 -1.34 5.20 -5.94
CA ARG A 86 -2.01 6.37 -5.37
C ARG A 86 -1.15 7.64 -5.45
N LEU A 87 0.14 7.52 -5.11
CA LEU A 87 1.11 8.62 -5.19
C LEU A 87 1.29 9.12 -6.63
N LEU A 88 1.42 8.20 -7.59
CA LEU A 88 1.54 8.59 -9.00
C LEU A 88 0.27 9.26 -9.51
N ALA A 89 -0.90 8.71 -9.17
CA ALA A 89 -2.16 9.32 -9.54
C ALA A 89 -2.33 10.74 -8.95
N SER A 90 -1.96 10.93 -7.67
CA SER A 90 -2.08 12.23 -7.00
C SER A 90 -1.12 13.28 -7.56
N ARG A 91 0.06 12.87 -8.03
CA ARG A 91 1.01 13.75 -8.76
C ARG A 91 0.43 14.26 -10.09
N ARG A 92 -0.49 13.51 -10.72
CA ARG A 92 -1.14 13.91 -11.98
C ARG A 92 -2.40 14.75 -11.76
N GLY A 93 -3.07 14.55 -10.64
CA GLY A 93 -4.19 15.39 -10.24
C GLY A 93 -4.94 14.83 -9.06
N PRO A 94 -5.78 15.65 -8.40
CA PRO A 94 -6.60 15.18 -7.31
C PRO A 94 -7.60 14.12 -7.80
N PHE A 95 -7.96 13.21 -6.91
CA PHE A 95 -9.07 12.28 -7.07
C PHE A 95 -9.67 12.00 -5.69
N SER A 96 -10.93 11.62 -5.65
CA SER A 96 -11.63 11.26 -4.41
C SER A 96 -12.35 9.93 -4.56
N TYR A 97 -12.37 9.14 -3.50
CA TYR A 97 -13.20 7.95 -3.44
C TYR A 97 -14.66 8.34 -3.30
N VAL A 98 -15.51 7.65 -4.05
CA VAL A 98 -16.96 7.80 -3.99
C VAL A 98 -17.52 6.63 -3.19
N ASP A 99 -18.58 6.88 -2.44
CA ASP A 99 -19.39 5.82 -1.80
C ASP A 99 -18.60 4.91 -0.84
N ASN A 100 -17.67 5.51 -0.08
CA ASN A 100 -16.81 4.81 0.88
C ASN A 100 -16.09 3.58 0.29
N THR A 101 -15.78 3.62 -1.00
CA THR A 101 -15.03 2.56 -1.69
C THR A 101 -13.52 2.65 -1.40
N PRO A 102 -12.74 1.55 -1.47
CA PRO A 102 -13.11 0.19 -1.87
C PRO A 102 -14.03 -0.53 -0.87
N ARG A 103 -15.10 -1.18 -1.36
CA ARG A 103 -16.03 -2.00 -0.55
C ARG A 103 -16.57 -3.21 -1.32
N ILE A 104 -17.11 -4.18 -0.60
CA ILE A 104 -17.78 -5.34 -1.20
C ILE A 104 -18.97 -4.86 -2.05
N MET A 105 -19.11 -5.44 -3.25
CA MET A 105 -20.24 -5.16 -4.15
C MET A 105 -21.52 -5.75 -3.57
N THR A 106 -22.62 -5.00 -3.68
CA THR A 106 -23.94 -5.55 -3.39
C THR A 106 -24.41 -6.47 -4.51
N ASP A 107 -25.37 -7.34 -4.24
CA ASP A 107 -25.94 -8.25 -5.23
C ASP A 107 -26.55 -7.46 -6.41
N ASP A 108 -27.23 -6.35 -6.14
CA ASP A 108 -27.78 -5.46 -7.17
C ASP A 108 -26.70 -4.85 -8.07
N GLU A 109 -25.55 -4.47 -7.49
CA GLU A 109 -24.42 -3.96 -8.27
C GLU A 109 -23.78 -5.07 -9.13
N GLN A 110 -23.70 -6.30 -8.60
CA GLN A 110 -23.20 -7.44 -9.38
C GLN A 110 -24.15 -7.78 -10.53
N LEU A 111 -25.46 -7.81 -10.30
CA LEU A 111 -26.47 -8.01 -11.34
C LEU A 111 -26.38 -6.92 -12.42
N THR A 112 -26.22 -5.66 -12.02
CA THR A 112 -26.15 -4.53 -12.95
C THR A 112 -24.90 -4.58 -13.83
N VAL A 113 -23.75 -4.98 -13.26
CA VAL A 113 -22.46 -4.95 -13.97
C VAL A 113 -22.19 -6.25 -14.73
N PHE A 114 -22.49 -7.40 -14.13
CA PHE A 114 -22.13 -8.72 -14.65
C PHE A 114 -23.32 -9.54 -15.15
N GLY A 115 -24.56 -9.14 -14.84
CA GLY A 115 -25.78 -9.87 -15.20
C GLY A 115 -26.13 -11.04 -14.28
N GLU A 116 -25.24 -11.42 -13.34
CA GLU A 116 -25.44 -12.49 -12.38
C GLU A 116 -24.74 -12.19 -11.04
N VAL A 117 -25.21 -12.84 -9.96
CA VAL A 117 -24.60 -12.76 -8.62
C VAL A 117 -23.67 -13.96 -8.43
N PHE A 118 -22.42 -13.70 -8.07
CA PHE A 118 -21.44 -14.75 -7.84
C PHE A 118 -21.27 -15.03 -6.34
N ASN A 119 -21.69 -16.23 -5.92
CA ASN A 119 -21.57 -16.68 -4.52
C ASN A 119 -20.26 -17.43 -4.24
N ASP A 120 -19.49 -17.78 -5.28
CA ASP A 120 -18.23 -18.52 -5.16
C ASP A 120 -17.02 -17.61 -4.88
N ARG A 121 -17.21 -16.29 -4.97
CA ARG A 121 -16.15 -15.30 -4.88
C ARG A 121 -16.62 -14.00 -4.25
N LEU A 122 -15.67 -13.33 -3.59
CA LEU A 122 -15.86 -12.00 -3.08
C LEU A 122 -15.53 -10.99 -4.18
N TYR A 123 -16.47 -10.10 -4.50
CA TYR A 123 -16.27 -8.96 -5.39
C TYR A 123 -16.15 -7.65 -4.62
N VAL A 124 -15.19 -6.82 -5.02
CA VAL A 124 -14.96 -5.46 -4.50
C VAL A 124 -15.06 -4.46 -5.63
N ILE A 125 -15.69 -3.33 -5.35
CA ILE A 125 -15.81 -2.19 -6.23
C ILE A 125 -15.07 -0.99 -5.65
N THR A 126 -14.39 -0.27 -6.54
CA THR A 126 -13.75 1.02 -6.27
C THR A 126 -14.28 2.04 -7.25
N LYS A 127 -14.81 3.15 -6.75
CA LYS A 127 -15.30 4.26 -7.58
C LYS A 127 -14.49 5.49 -7.23
N LEU A 128 -13.78 6.04 -8.21
CA LEU A 128 -13.01 7.27 -8.07
C LEU A 128 -13.65 8.36 -8.91
N ARG A 129 -13.57 9.59 -8.42
CA ARG A 129 -14.01 10.78 -9.14
C ARG A 129 -12.89 11.79 -9.22
N ASP A 130 -12.71 12.37 -10.39
CA ASP A 130 -11.88 13.55 -10.57
C ASP A 130 -12.72 14.79 -10.22
N PRO A 131 -12.36 15.54 -9.16
CA PRO A 131 -13.13 16.71 -8.75
C PRO A 131 -13.03 17.87 -9.76
N LYS A 132 -12.02 17.89 -10.64
CA LYS A 132 -11.83 18.96 -11.63
C LYS A 132 -12.71 18.74 -12.86
N THR A 133 -12.75 17.51 -13.38
CA THR A 133 -13.47 17.19 -14.63
C THR A 133 -14.85 16.60 -14.36
N GLY A 134 -15.10 16.12 -13.15
CA GLY A 134 -16.29 15.35 -12.80
C GLY A 134 -16.28 13.92 -13.35
N ALA A 135 -15.22 13.50 -14.06
CA ALA A 135 -15.11 12.16 -14.61
C ALA A 135 -15.03 11.12 -13.50
N GLU A 136 -15.77 10.02 -13.68
CA GLU A 136 -15.75 8.89 -12.75
C GLU A 136 -15.05 7.71 -13.40
N SER A 137 -14.27 6.99 -12.59
CA SER A 137 -13.70 5.70 -12.95
C SER A 137 -14.16 4.65 -11.95
N VAL A 138 -14.43 3.46 -12.47
CA VAL A 138 -14.80 2.31 -11.65
C VAL A 138 -13.75 1.24 -11.84
N GLY A 139 -13.41 0.51 -10.79
CA GLY A 139 -12.56 -0.67 -10.86
C GLY A 139 -13.19 -1.82 -10.07
N TYR A 140 -12.89 -3.04 -10.50
CA TYR A 140 -13.46 -4.27 -9.98
C TYR A 140 -12.32 -5.23 -9.63
N GLY A 141 -12.44 -5.86 -8.47
CA GLY A 141 -11.48 -6.86 -8.00
C GLY A 141 -12.22 -8.02 -7.38
N PHE A 142 -11.69 -9.22 -7.55
CA PHE A 142 -12.30 -10.41 -6.99
C PHE A 142 -11.28 -11.36 -6.37
N TRP A 143 -11.78 -12.18 -5.47
CA TRP A 143 -11.04 -13.29 -4.88
C TRP A 143 -11.95 -14.50 -4.66
N LEU A 144 -11.53 -15.69 -5.11
CA LEU A 144 -12.30 -16.92 -4.94
C LEU A 144 -12.33 -17.33 -3.47
N HIS A 145 -13.47 -17.77 -2.95
CA HIS A 145 -13.58 -18.13 -1.54
C HIS A 145 -12.69 -19.33 -1.15
N LYS A 146 -12.51 -20.25 -2.08
CA LYS A 146 -11.65 -21.44 -1.91
C LYS A 146 -10.15 -21.12 -1.86
N ASP A 147 -9.74 -19.97 -2.40
CA ASP A 147 -8.32 -19.64 -2.53
C ASP A 147 -7.85 -18.81 -1.34
N ARG A 148 -6.77 -19.25 -0.69
CA ARG A 148 -6.12 -18.48 0.37
C ARG A 148 -5.09 -17.52 -0.21
N PRO A 149 -5.14 -16.22 0.15
CA PRO A 149 -4.10 -15.28 -0.23
C PRO A 149 -2.78 -15.64 0.47
N LYS A 150 -1.67 -15.44 -0.23
CA LYS A 150 -0.34 -15.55 0.36
C LYS A 150 -0.17 -14.42 1.41
N GLY A 151 0.39 -14.75 2.57
CA GLY A 151 0.65 -13.77 3.64
C GLY A 151 -0.56 -13.34 4.47
N GLU A 152 -1.55 -14.21 4.65
CA GLU A 152 -2.74 -13.94 5.49
C GLU A 152 -2.39 -13.53 6.94
N ASN A 153 -1.28 -14.08 7.48
CA ASN A 153 -0.70 -13.71 8.78
C ASN A 153 -0.17 -12.26 8.84
N LYS A 154 -0.02 -11.58 7.71
CA LYS A 154 0.48 -10.19 7.60
C LYS A 154 -0.62 -9.19 7.25
N GLY A 155 -1.88 -9.58 7.45
CA GLY A 155 -3.04 -8.72 7.16
C GLY A 155 -3.56 -8.82 5.73
N ASN A 156 -3.05 -9.73 4.90
CA ASN A 156 -3.58 -9.95 3.56
C ASN A 156 -4.84 -10.81 3.61
N THR A 157 -5.96 -10.18 3.93
CA THR A 157 -7.26 -10.84 3.82
C THR A 157 -7.68 -10.93 2.34
N ARG A 158 -8.58 -11.86 2.03
CA ARG A 158 -9.21 -11.97 0.70
C ARG A 158 -9.83 -10.65 0.24
N PHE A 159 -10.46 -9.93 1.18
CA PHE A 159 -11.02 -8.61 0.94
C PHE A 159 -9.92 -7.60 0.56
N ASN A 160 -8.82 -7.53 1.31
CA ASN A 160 -7.75 -6.58 1.03
C ASN A 160 -7.15 -6.79 -0.36
N MET A 161 -6.89 -8.04 -0.75
CA MET A 161 -6.36 -8.35 -2.07
C MET A 161 -7.33 -8.00 -3.20
N ALA A 162 -8.63 -8.28 -3.03
CA ALA A 162 -9.65 -7.87 -3.99
C ALA A 162 -9.77 -6.34 -4.06
N ALA A 163 -9.68 -5.64 -2.94
CA ALA A 163 -9.71 -4.18 -2.87
C ALA A 163 -8.52 -3.55 -3.60
N VAL A 164 -7.30 -4.06 -3.39
CA VAL A 164 -6.10 -3.57 -4.08
C VAL A 164 -6.22 -3.74 -5.60
N ARG A 165 -6.73 -4.89 -6.07
CA ARG A 165 -6.97 -5.13 -7.50
C ARG A 165 -8.01 -4.17 -8.08
N SER A 166 -9.14 -4.04 -7.38
CA SER A 166 -10.23 -3.13 -7.74
C SER A 166 -9.73 -1.70 -7.86
N GLU A 167 -8.99 -1.25 -6.85
CA GLU A 167 -8.49 0.10 -6.77
C GLU A 167 -7.40 0.38 -7.81
N SER A 168 -6.46 -0.54 -8.00
CA SER A 168 -5.45 -0.43 -9.05
C SER A 168 -6.11 -0.19 -10.41
N GLN A 169 -7.16 -0.95 -10.73
CA GLN A 169 -7.89 -0.78 -11.98
C GLN A 169 -8.60 0.57 -12.06
N ALA A 170 -9.20 1.04 -10.97
CA ALA A 170 -9.87 2.35 -10.94
C ALA A 170 -8.86 3.50 -11.16
N ILE A 171 -7.67 3.41 -10.55
CA ILE A 171 -6.58 4.37 -10.72
C ILE A 171 -6.06 4.36 -12.16
N ASP A 172 -5.81 3.18 -12.73
CA ASP A 172 -5.32 3.07 -14.11
C ASP A 172 -6.33 3.67 -15.12
N ARG A 173 -7.63 3.63 -14.79
CA ARG A 173 -8.72 4.22 -15.59
C ARG A 173 -8.93 5.72 -15.40
N ILE A 174 -8.63 6.28 -14.23
CA ILE A 174 -8.82 7.73 -14.00
C ILE A 174 -7.69 8.58 -14.62
N ARG A 175 -6.52 7.96 -14.86
CA ARG A 175 -5.35 8.56 -15.49
C ARG A 175 -4.82 7.68 -16.65
N PRO A 176 -5.61 7.48 -17.71
CA PRO A 176 -5.23 6.58 -18.80
C PRO A 176 -3.97 7.11 -19.51
N GLY A 177 -2.99 6.22 -19.72
CA GLY A 177 -1.72 6.54 -20.40
C GLY A 177 -0.69 7.32 -19.57
N GLU A 178 -1.05 7.79 -18.37
CA GLU A 178 -0.12 8.47 -17.46
C GLU A 178 0.45 7.55 -16.38
N MET A 179 -0.19 6.40 -16.18
CA MET A 179 0.23 5.36 -15.24
C MET A 179 1.15 4.34 -15.92
N PRO A 180 2.12 3.75 -15.20
CA PRO A 180 2.91 2.64 -15.72
C PRO A 180 2.01 1.48 -16.17
N MET A 181 2.04 1.15 -17.46
CA MET A 181 1.22 0.08 -18.03
C MET A 181 1.87 -1.30 -17.79
N GLY A 182 1.03 -2.32 -17.57
CA GLY A 182 1.48 -3.72 -17.51
C GLY A 182 2.16 -4.15 -16.21
N ILE A 183 2.11 -3.32 -15.15
CA ILE A 183 2.66 -3.66 -13.83
C ILE A 183 1.52 -3.87 -12.83
N GLU A 184 1.53 -5.03 -12.16
CA GLU A 184 0.54 -5.37 -11.15
C GLU A 184 0.72 -4.48 -9.90
N GLY A 185 -0.40 -4.04 -9.33
CA GLY A 185 -0.46 -3.33 -8.06
C GLY A 185 -0.71 -4.32 -6.92
N VAL A 186 0.12 -4.29 -5.88
CA VAL A 186 -0.06 -5.14 -4.69
C VAL A 186 0.04 -4.33 -3.40
N GLU A 187 -0.44 -4.89 -2.30
CA GLU A 187 -0.24 -4.27 -1.00
C GLU A 187 1.19 -4.45 -0.53
N ALA A 188 1.80 -3.42 0.06
CA ALA A 188 3.19 -3.51 0.50
C ALA A 188 3.36 -4.50 1.68
N SER A 189 2.32 -4.66 2.52
CA SER A 189 2.28 -5.69 3.57
C SER A 189 2.28 -7.11 3.00
N ALA A 190 1.95 -7.27 1.72
CA ALA A 190 1.85 -8.57 1.09
C ALA A 190 3.17 -9.18 0.66
N ILE A 191 4.25 -8.42 0.76
CA ILE A 191 5.56 -8.82 0.28
C ILE A 191 6.48 -9.02 1.47
N GLU A 192 7.13 -10.18 1.52
CA GLU A 192 8.21 -10.45 2.46
C GLU A 192 9.48 -9.72 2.00
N ALA A 193 9.47 -8.39 2.08
CA ALA A 193 10.68 -7.60 1.93
C ALA A 193 11.30 -7.42 3.32
N GLU A 194 12.32 -8.22 3.62
CA GLU A 194 13.15 -8.04 4.82
C GLU A 194 13.99 -6.77 4.66
N TYR A 195 13.49 -5.64 5.17
CA TYR A 195 14.36 -4.54 5.56
C TYR A 195 13.78 -3.77 6.74
N SER A 196 14.63 -3.57 7.75
CA SER A 196 14.38 -2.67 8.85
C SER A 196 14.80 -1.27 8.42
N ILE A 197 13.84 -0.35 8.36
CA ILE A 197 14.17 1.08 8.33
C ILE A 197 14.65 1.39 9.75
N THR A 198 15.94 1.60 9.94
CA THR A 198 16.44 2.18 11.19
C THR A 198 15.84 3.56 11.32
N LYS A 199 14.95 3.74 12.30
CA LYS A 199 14.54 5.08 12.74
C LYS A 199 15.83 5.76 13.21
N THR A 200 16.38 6.63 12.40
CA THR A 200 17.45 7.52 12.86
C THR A 200 16.79 8.50 13.81
N GLU A 201 16.84 8.20 15.11
CA GLU A 201 16.63 9.23 16.13
C GLU A 201 17.73 10.26 15.93
N VAL A 202 17.43 11.34 15.22
CA VAL A 202 18.27 12.54 15.20
C VAL A 202 18.09 13.20 16.55
N GLY A 203 18.75 12.63 17.56
CA GLY A 203 19.01 13.27 18.84
C GLY A 203 20.07 14.34 18.60
N GLU A 204 19.62 15.52 18.17
CA GLU A 204 20.43 16.73 18.11
C GLU A 204 20.79 17.15 19.55
N LYS A 205 21.88 16.61 20.09
CA LYS A 205 22.51 17.16 21.30
C LYS A 205 23.34 18.37 20.90
N VAL A 206 22.69 19.53 20.78
CA VAL A 206 23.41 20.81 20.88
C VAL A 206 23.70 21.04 22.37
N GLY A 207 24.97 20.92 22.74
CA GLY A 207 25.45 21.34 24.05
C GLY A 207 25.25 22.84 24.22
N ARG A 208 24.54 23.24 25.28
CA ARG A 208 24.39 24.63 25.68
C ARG A 208 25.09 24.79 27.03
N ALA A 209 26.19 25.55 27.03
CA ALA A 209 26.77 26.12 28.23
C ALA A 209 25.95 27.36 28.62
N ASP A 210 25.39 27.29 29.83
CA ASP A 210 25.11 28.32 30.83
C ASP A 210 25.00 29.79 30.41
N GLY A 211 23.89 30.39 30.82
CA GLY A 211 23.64 31.84 30.77
C GLY A 211 22.16 32.15 30.94
N GLU A 212 21.71 32.19 32.19
CA GLU A 212 20.38 32.55 32.68
C GLU A 212 19.88 33.91 32.15
N THR A 213 18.61 34.01 31.72
CA THR A 213 17.57 34.80 32.41
C THR A 213 16.18 34.64 31.76
N GLU A 214 15.25 34.15 32.57
CA GLU A 214 13.85 34.57 32.81
C GLU A 214 12.92 35.02 31.66
N GLY A 215 11.74 34.37 31.58
CA GLY A 215 10.50 35.03 31.12
C GLY A 215 9.47 34.16 30.36
N GLY A 216 8.57 33.48 31.09
CA GLY A 216 7.15 33.28 30.71
C GLY A 216 6.77 32.23 29.63
N GLY A 217 6.51 30.98 30.06
CA GLY A 217 5.49 30.10 29.44
C GLY A 217 4.07 30.52 29.90
N GLU A 218 2.93 30.03 29.41
CA GLU A 218 2.47 28.89 28.60
C GLU A 218 1.13 29.36 27.97
N GLY A 219 0.50 28.78 26.96
CA GLY A 219 0.69 27.57 26.19
C GLY A 219 -0.49 27.49 25.19
N CYS A 220 -0.24 27.03 23.97
CA CYS A 220 -1.28 26.73 22.99
C CYS A 220 -1.41 25.20 22.94
N ARG A 221 -2.45 24.67 23.60
CA ARG A 221 -2.73 23.23 23.66
C ARG A 221 -3.39 22.73 22.38
N ASP A 222 -2.90 21.57 21.96
CA ASP A 222 -3.43 20.68 20.93
C ASP A 222 -4.89 20.28 21.17
N ASN A 223 -5.72 20.33 20.13
CA ASN A 223 -7.03 19.67 20.09
C ASN A 223 -6.93 18.38 19.28
N PHE A 224 -6.51 17.30 19.94
CA PHE A 224 -6.77 15.92 19.51
C PHE A 224 -8.08 15.47 20.18
N ILE A 225 -9.18 15.39 19.41
CA ILE A 225 -10.42 14.75 19.89
C ILE A 225 -10.32 13.26 19.59
N ASN A 226 -9.94 12.50 20.62
CA ASN A 226 -10.23 11.08 20.76
C ASN A 226 -11.74 10.89 20.93
N ASN A 227 -12.35 10.04 20.12
CA ASN A 227 -13.73 9.59 20.35
C ASN A 227 -13.74 8.06 20.48
N GLU A 228 -13.14 7.58 21.57
CA GLU A 228 -13.41 6.24 22.10
C GLU A 228 -14.78 6.27 22.79
N ARG A 229 -15.82 5.80 22.11
CA ARG A 229 -17.08 5.44 22.78
C ARG A 229 -16.95 4.05 23.38
N GLN A 230 -16.74 4.05 24.69
CA GLN A 230 -16.84 2.92 25.58
C GLN A 230 -18.19 2.22 25.44
N LEU A 231 -18.15 0.94 25.05
CA LEU A 231 -19.26 0.00 25.17
C LEU A 231 -19.41 -0.38 26.65
N ASN A 232 -20.51 0.05 27.28
CA ASN A 232 -20.88 -0.40 28.62
C ASN A 232 -21.87 -1.58 28.52
N PRO A 233 -21.56 -2.77 29.05
CA PRO A 233 -22.44 -3.92 28.98
C PRO A 233 -23.36 -3.96 30.20
N LYS A 234 -24.66 -3.70 30.02
CA LYS A 234 -25.77 -4.16 30.89
C LYS A 234 -27.09 -3.57 30.40
N ASN A 235 -27.85 -4.36 29.66
CA ASN A 235 -29.29 -4.56 29.90
C ASN A 235 -29.83 -5.67 28.99
N ARG A 236 -29.88 -6.87 29.57
CA ARG A 236 -30.76 -7.96 29.16
C ARG A 236 -32.21 -7.46 29.30
N SER A 237 -32.94 -7.29 28.20
CA SER A 237 -34.40 -7.37 28.22
C SER A 237 -34.83 -8.47 27.26
N VAL A 238 -35.15 -9.63 27.84
CA VAL A 238 -35.80 -10.76 27.17
C VAL A 238 -37.16 -10.28 26.65
N ARG A 239 -37.42 -10.41 25.34
CA ARG A 239 -38.79 -10.36 24.82
C ARG A 239 -39.27 -11.80 24.53
N PRO A 240 -40.48 -12.17 24.94
CA PRO A 240 -41.01 -13.52 24.73
C PRO A 240 -41.42 -13.74 23.26
N ARG A 241 -41.30 -14.98 22.80
CA ARG A 241 -41.86 -15.46 21.53
C ARG A 241 -43.38 -15.39 21.57
N PRO A 242 -44.07 -14.94 20.51
CA PRO A 242 -45.48 -15.24 20.36
C PRO A 242 -45.63 -16.71 19.94
N ALA A 243 -46.37 -17.46 20.74
CA ALA A 243 -47.04 -18.68 20.31
C ALA A 243 -48.21 -18.31 19.38
N ASN A 244 -48.51 -19.17 18.42
CA ASN A 244 -49.84 -19.50 17.87
C ASN A 244 -49.62 -20.52 16.75
N HIS A 245 -50.09 -21.76 16.93
CA HIS A 245 -51.44 -22.28 16.71
C HIS A 245 -51.66 -22.67 15.24
#